data_AF-U4LLZ4-F1
#
_entry.id   AF-U4LLZ4-F1
#
_cell.length_a   1.000
_cell.length_b   1.000
_cell.length_c   1.000
_cell.angle_alpha   90.00
_cell.angle_beta   90.00
_cell.angle_gamma   90.00
#
_symmetry.space_group_name_H-M   'P 1'
#
loop_
_entity.id
_entity.type
_entity.pdbx_description
1 polymer ?
#
loop_
_entity_poly.entity_id
_entity_poly.type
_entity_poly.pdbx_seq_one_letter_code
_entity_poly.pdbx_strand_id
1 'polypeptide(L)'
;MKTIVVEKSGSEADYSVFEQLLPEQEPRYAVYDFEYDSGEGKRKKICFYSWSPDDAPTRAKMVYASSKSDFRNSLGGSIHAEIQGTDRAEIDYDTVLAKVSKGTAGR
;
A
#
# COMPACT_ATOMS: atom_id res chain seq x y z
N MET A 1 10.64 -12.07 -19.60
CA MET A 1 10.52 -10.89 -18.71
C MET A 1 9.31 -11.09 -17.83
N LYS A 2 9.38 -10.72 -16.54
CA LYS A 2 8.17 -10.64 -15.70
C LYS A 2 7.64 -9.22 -15.81
N THR A 3 6.34 -9.08 -16.04
CA THR A 3 5.68 -7.80 -16.20
C THR A 3 4.71 -7.61 -15.05
N ILE A 4 4.63 -6.39 -14.52
CA ILE A 4 3.63 -6.03 -13.51
C ILE A 4 2.34 -5.69 -14.26
N VAL A 5 1.26 -6.38 -13.92
CA VAL A 5 -0.06 -6.23 -14.53
C VAL A 5 -1.09 -5.95 -13.45
N VAL A 6 -2.14 -5.22 -13.81
CA VAL A 6 -3.25 -4.95 -12.90
C VAL A 6 -4.06 -6.24 -12.75
N GLU A 7 -4.17 -6.74 -11.52
CA GLU A 7 -5.01 -7.88 -11.19
C GLU A 7 -6.45 -7.45 -10.92
N LYS A 8 -6.62 -6.41 -10.11
CA LYS A 8 -7.91 -5.85 -9.74
C LYS A 8 -7.85 -4.33 -9.71
N SER A 9 -8.94 -3.70 -10.13
CA SER A 9 -9.19 -2.27 -9.98
C SER A 9 -10.60 -2.10 -9.45
N GLY A 10 -10.80 -1.14 -8.56
CA GLY A 10 -12.11 -0.84 -7.99
C GLY A 10 -12.10 0.51 -7.30
N SER A 11 -13.27 0.92 -6.86
CA SER A 11 -13.52 2.19 -6.16
C SER A 11 -14.01 1.91 -4.74
N GLU A 12 -13.46 0.88 -4.09
CA GLU A 12 -13.78 0.52 -2.72
C GLU A 12 -13.44 1.70 -1.80
N ALA A 13 -14.47 2.33 -1.22
CA ALA A 13 -14.30 3.43 -0.28
C ALA A 13 -13.94 2.96 1.14
N ASP A 14 -14.32 1.71 1.46
CA ASP A 14 -14.07 1.10 2.75
C ASP A 14 -12.68 0.44 2.78
N TYR A 15 -11.84 0.92 3.69
CA TYR A 15 -10.49 0.43 3.86
C TYR A 15 -10.43 -1.05 4.28
N SER A 16 -11.39 -1.51 5.08
CA SER A 16 -11.45 -2.90 5.53
C SER A 16 -11.68 -3.87 4.36
N VAL A 17 -12.44 -3.43 3.35
CA VAL A 17 -12.64 -4.20 2.12
C VAL A 17 -11.34 -4.25 1.32
N PHE A 18 -10.62 -3.13 1.22
CA PHE A 18 -9.30 -3.10 0.57
C PHE A 18 -8.32 -4.07 1.24
N GLU A 19 -8.22 -4.05 2.57
CA GLU A 19 -7.35 -4.96 3.31
C GLU A 19 -7.67 -6.42 2.96
N GLN A 20 -8.95 -6.81 2.91
CA GLN A 20 -9.35 -8.19 2.60
C GLN A 20 -8.95 -8.66 1.20
N LEU A 21 -8.63 -7.74 0.27
CA LEU A 21 -8.15 -8.09 -1.07
C LEU A 21 -6.67 -8.50 -1.11
N LEU A 22 -5.91 -8.25 -0.04
CA LEU A 22 -4.50 -8.61 0.03
C LEU A 22 -4.33 -10.09 0.41
N PRO A 23 -3.71 -10.93 -0.45
CA PRO A 23 -3.65 -12.37 -0.23
C PRO A 23 -2.63 -12.75 0.85
N GLU A 24 -2.91 -13.79 1.63
CA GLU A 24 -2.03 -14.22 2.75
C GLU A 24 -0.77 -14.96 2.30
N GLN A 25 -0.77 -15.53 1.10
CA GLN A 25 0.32 -16.41 0.62
C GLN A 25 1.06 -15.88 -0.60
N GLU A 26 0.76 -14.66 -1.03
CA GLU A 26 1.40 -14.06 -2.20
C GLU A 26 1.67 -12.56 -2.00
N PRO A 27 2.82 -12.04 -2.47
CA PRO A 27 3.06 -10.61 -2.44
C PRO A 27 2.18 -9.87 -3.45
N ARG A 28 1.86 -8.62 -3.16
CA ARG A 28 1.12 -7.71 -4.06
C ARG A 28 1.59 -6.28 -3.94
N TYR A 29 1.46 -5.55 -5.03
CA TYR A 29 1.44 -4.09 -4.98
C TYR A 29 0.00 -3.61 -5.00
N ALA A 30 -0.27 -2.55 -4.26
CA ALA A 30 -1.53 -1.86 -4.39
C ALA A 30 -1.33 -0.34 -4.32
N VAL A 31 -2.28 0.38 -4.91
CA VAL A 31 -2.40 1.83 -4.76
C VAL A 31 -3.78 2.08 -4.22
N TYR A 32 -3.87 2.81 -3.11
CA TYR A 32 -5.14 3.11 -2.45
C TYR A 32 -5.22 4.59 -2.12
N ASP A 33 -6.37 5.21 -2.41
CA ASP A 33 -6.68 6.58 -2.02
C ASP A 33 -7.15 6.62 -0.55
N PHE A 34 -6.20 6.76 0.36
CA PHE A 34 -6.47 6.67 1.80
C PHE A 34 -7.13 7.95 2.31
N GLU A 35 -8.43 7.86 2.60
CA GLU A 35 -9.21 8.93 3.24
C GLU A 35 -9.10 8.83 4.76
N TYR A 36 -8.81 9.96 5.41
CA TYR A 36 -8.76 10.06 6.86
C TYR A 36 -9.20 11.44 7.35
N ASP A 37 -9.64 11.53 8.60
CA ASP A 37 -9.94 12.80 9.26
C ASP A 37 -8.67 13.34 9.94
N SER A 38 -8.28 14.57 9.62
CA SER A 38 -7.12 15.22 10.25
C SER A 38 -7.49 16.14 11.43
N GLY A 39 -8.75 16.13 11.88
CA GLY A 39 -9.29 17.07 12.88
C GLY A 39 -9.66 18.45 12.31
N GLU A 40 -9.18 18.76 11.10
CA GLU A 40 -9.53 19.96 10.31
C GLU A 40 -10.46 19.62 9.14
N GLY A 41 -10.91 18.36 9.07
CA GLY A 41 -11.72 17.82 7.98
C GLY A 41 -11.08 16.60 7.31
N LYS A 42 -11.81 16.04 6.35
CA LYS A 42 -11.40 14.87 5.58
C LYS A 42 -10.26 15.21 4.62
N ARG A 43 -9.20 14.41 4.67
CA ARG A 43 -8.04 14.46 3.78
C ARG A 43 -7.88 13.13 3.06
N LYS A 44 -7.22 13.18 1.91
CA LYS A 44 -6.93 12.03 1.08
C LYS A 44 -5.46 11.99 0.72
N LYS A 45 -4.85 10.80 0.78
CA LYS A 45 -3.48 10.56 0.35
C LYS A 45 -3.41 9.27 -0.45
N ILE A 46 -2.94 9.38 -1.69
CA ILE A 46 -2.59 8.22 -2.52
C ILE A 46 -1.41 7.51 -1.86
N CYS A 47 -1.63 6.28 -1.42
CA CYS A 47 -0.67 5.44 -0.74
C CYS A 47 -0.27 4.27 -1.64
N PHE A 48 1.02 4.02 -1.75
CA PHE A 48 1.57 2.83 -2.41
C PHE A 48 1.85 1.76 -1.37
N TYR A 49 1.26 0.58 -1.55
CA TYR A 49 1.43 -0.59 -0.69
C TYR A 49 2.36 -1.60 -1.35
N SER A 50 3.39 -1.99 -0.61
CA SER A 50 4.24 -3.14 -0.91
C SER A 50 3.92 -4.25 0.09
N TRP A 51 2.95 -5.09 -0.26
CA TRP A 51 2.51 -6.23 0.54
C TRP A 51 3.36 -7.47 0.22
N SER A 52 3.95 -8.08 1.24
CA SER A 52 4.80 -9.26 1.09
C SER A 52 4.66 -10.15 2.33
N PRO A 53 3.58 -10.95 2.43
CA PRO A 53 3.28 -11.69 3.64
C PRO A 53 4.38 -12.71 3.96
N ASP A 54 4.57 -13.01 5.25
CA ASP A 54 5.64 -13.92 5.67
C ASP A 54 5.51 -15.33 5.06
N ASP A 55 4.28 -15.80 4.91
CA ASP A 55 3.96 -17.10 4.32
C ASP A 55 4.13 -17.15 2.79
N ALA A 56 4.43 -16.02 2.14
CA ALA A 56 4.72 -16.03 0.71
C ALA A 56 6.06 -16.74 0.40
N PRO A 57 6.15 -17.47 -0.73
CA PRO A 57 7.39 -18.11 -1.15
C PRO A 57 8.55 -17.12 -1.24
N THR A 58 9.72 -17.48 -0.70
CA THR A 58 10.93 -16.61 -0.68
C THR A 58 11.25 -16.05 -2.06
N ARG A 59 11.17 -16.87 -3.11
CA ARG A 59 11.41 -16.43 -4.49
C ARG A 59 10.42 -15.37 -4.96
N ALA A 60 9.15 -15.46 -4.55
CA ALA A 60 8.15 -14.45 -4.86
C ALA A 60 8.47 -13.14 -4.13
N LYS A 61 8.74 -13.20 -2.82
CA LYS A 61 9.15 -12.03 -2.02
C LYS A 61 10.35 -11.31 -2.62
N MET A 62 11.38 -12.05 -3.03
CA MET A 62 12.56 -11.48 -3.68
C MET A 62 12.22 -10.77 -5.01
N VAL A 63 11.39 -11.38 -5.85
CA VAL A 63 11.01 -10.79 -7.14
C VAL A 63 10.27 -9.48 -6.93
N TYR A 64 9.28 -9.46 -6.03
CA TYR A 64 8.57 -8.23 -5.70
C TYR A 64 9.55 -7.20 -5.11
N ALA A 65 10.29 -7.52 -4.05
CA ALA A 65 11.26 -6.59 -3.48
C ALA A 65 12.22 -5.97 -4.53
N SER A 66 12.72 -6.76 -5.49
CA SER A 66 13.61 -6.30 -6.56
C SER A 66 12.94 -5.36 -7.59
N SER A 67 11.64 -5.50 -7.83
CA SER A 67 10.90 -4.68 -8.80
C SER A 67 10.18 -3.47 -8.18
N LYS A 68 10.22 -3.32 -6.84
CA LYS A 68 9.47 -2.30 -6.11
C LYS A 68 9.86 -0.88 -6.50
N SER A 69 11.17 -0.59 -6.54
CA SER A 69 11.68 0.75 -6.85
C SER A 69 11.24 1.20 -8.25
N ASP A 70 11.40 0.33 -9.22
CA ASP A 70 11.14 0.64 -10.63
C ASP A 70 9.64 0.85 -10.85
N PHE A 71 8.81 0.00 -10.23
CA PHE A 71 7.36 0.14 -10.27
C PHE A 71 6.88 1.39 -9.55
N ARG A 72 7.37 1.66 -8.33
CA ARG A 72 7.00 2.87 -7.60
C ARG A 72 7.34 4.13 -8.40
N ASN A 73 8.53 4.16 -9.01
CA ASN A 73 8.97 5.31 -9.81
C ASN A 73 8.13 5.48 -11.09
N SER A 74 7.62 4.38 -11.67
CA SER A 74 6.75 4.46 -12.84
C SER A 74 5.34 4.99 -12.55
N LEU A 75 4.88 4.91 -11.30
CA LEU A 75 3.61 5.52 -10.84
C LEU A 75 3.68 7.06 -10.71
N GLY A 76 4.87 7.65 -10.89
CA GLY A 76 5.08 9.10 -10.89
C GLY A 76 5.06 9.75 -9.50
N GLY A 77 5.01 11.09 -9.48
CA GLY A 77 5.11 11.91 -8.27
C GLY A 77 3.86 11.95 -7.39
N SER A 78 2.79 11.25 -7.76
CA SER A 78 1.48 11.31 -7.08
C SER A 78 1.38 10.39 -5.86
N ILE A 79 2.43 9.62 -5.53
CA ILE A 79 2.47 8.79 -4.33
C ILE A 79 2.86 9.65 -3.11
N HIS A 80 1.94 9.80 -2.17
CA HIS A 80 2.13 10.63 -0.97
C HIS A 80 2.79 9.85 0.17
N ALA A 81 2.55 8.54 0.25
CA ALA A 81 3.10 7.67 1.27
C ALA A 81 3.38 6.28 0.71
N GLU A 82 4.40 5.63 1.25
CA GLU A 82 4.68 4.22 1.00
C GLU A 82 4.40 3.42 2.28
N ILE A 83 3.58 2.38 2.15
CA ILE A 83 3.24 1.42 3.20
C ILE A 83 3.90 0.10 2.82
N GLN A 84 4.66 -0.47 3.74
CA GLN A 84 5.25 -1.80 3.58
C GLN A 84 4.62 -2.66 4.66
N GLY A 85 4.17 -3.85 4.29
CA GLY A 85 3.51 -4.77 5.20
C GLY A 85 3.87 -6.21 4.90
N THR A 86 4.21 -6.94 5.95
CA THR A 86 4.38 -8.40 5.96
C THR A 86 3.29 -9.09 6.79
N ASP A 87 2.56 -8.33 7.61
CA ASP A 87 1.40 -8.80 8.37
C ASP A 87 0.24 -7.79 8.36
N ARG A 88 -0.95 -8.24 8.78
CA ARG A 88 -2.15 -7.40 8.76
C ARG A 88 -2.09 -6.22 9.72
N ALA A 89 -1.38 -6.34 10.84
CA ALA A 89 -1.27 -5.25 11.80
C ALA A 89 -0.44 -4.09 11.22
N GLU A 90 0.57 -4.37 10.39
CA GLU A 90 1.39 -3.34 9.74
C GLU A 90 0.65 -2.51 8.68
N ILE A 91 -0.48 -3.02 8.20
CA ILE A 91 -1.33 -2.36 7.21
C ILE A 91 -2.72 -2.03 7.74
N ASP A 92 -2.96 -2.20 9.05
CA ASP A 92 -4.25 -1.84 9.61
C ASP A 92 -4.48 -0.33 9.52
N TYR A 93 -5.77 0.05 9.53
CA TYR A 93 -6.17 1.45 9.35
C TYR A 93 -5.44 2.40 10.31
N ASP A 94 -5.29 2.03 11.58
CA ASP A 94 -4.69 2.90 12.61
C ASP A 94 -3.17 3.07 12.42
N THR A 95 -2.47 2.00 12.05
CA THR A 95 -1.04 2.02 11.73
C THR A 95 -0.77 2.86 10.49
N VAL A 96 -1.59 2.68 9.45
CA VAL A 96 -1.48 3.51 8.24
C VAL A 96 -1.83 4.95 8.56
N LEU A 97 -2.90 5.21 9.31
CA LEU A 97 -3.29 6.56 9.76
C LEU A 97 -2.15 7.26 10.49
N ALA A 98 -1.53 6.57 11.46
CA ALA A 98 -0.38 7.10 12.20
C ALA A 98 0.78 7.45 11.26
N LYS A 99 1.00 6.66 10.20
CA LYS A 99 2.06 6.92 9.22
C LYS A 99 1.73 8.07 8.27
N VAL A 100 0.50 8.13 7.77
CA VAL A 100 0.08 9.15 6.80
C VAL A 100 -0.18 10.51 7.44
N SER A 101 -0.64 10.56 8.69
CA SER A 101 -0.93 11.81 9.42
C SER A 101 0.35 12.53 9.87
N LYS A 102 1.39 11.78 10.24
CA LYS A 102 2.70 12.33 10.64
C LYS A 102 3.42 13.08 9.52
N GLY A 103 3.14 12.75 8.26
CA GLY A 103 3.73 13.44 7.09
C GLY A 103 3.20 14.86 6.83
N THR A 104 2.37 15.42 7.71
CA THR A 104 1.78 16.77 7.57
C THR A 104 2.21 17.75 8.68
N ALA A 105 3.01 17.30 9.65
CA ALA A 105 3.58 18.17 10.68
C ALA A 105 5.08 18.40 10.39
N GLY A 106 5.40 19.49 9.72
CA GLY A 106 6.78 19.96 9.57
C GLY A 106 7.32 19.97 8.13
N ARG A 107 6.83 20.92 7.34
CA ARG A 107 7.67 21.74 6.45
C ARG A 107 7.07 23.13 6.36
#